data_AF-A0A372FQJ8-F1
#
_entry.id   AF-A0A372FQJ8-F1
#
_cell.length_a   1.000
_cell.length_b   1.000
_cell.length_c   1.000
_cell.angle_alpha   90.00
_cell.angle_beta   90.00
_cell.angle_gamma   90.00
#
_symmetry.space_group_name_H-M   'P 1'
#
loop_
_entity.id
_entity.type
_entity.pdbx_description
1 polymer ?
#
loop_
_entity_poly.entity_id
_entity_poly.type
_entity_poly.pdbx_seq_one_letter_code
_entity_poly.pdbx_strand_id
1 'polypeptide(L)'
;MVAALECLDWPCPTGLDDAVDSLRTNAQSAYRRGVHTPWESILAAAWLQVDAVLPDMAVVAEVLWRMVPDAVIDPRSAQAVRELRRSGRRLVLACNTQRPIAHRRRTLAAAELADCFDALVLSSEIGTCVPQLSVDIVGVAV
;
A
#
# COMPACT_ATOMS: atom_id res chain seq x y z
N MET A 1 -15.61 0.35 -2.74
CA MET A 1 -15.66 1.75 -2.26
C MET A 1 -16.82 2.00 -1.30
N VAL A 2 -18.01 1.46 -1.62
CA VAL A 2 -19.28 1.64 -0.89
C VAL A 2 -19.16 1.64 0.64
N ALA A 3 -18.62 0.57 1.23
CA ALA A 3 -18.55 0.44 2.70
C ALA A 3 -17.72 1.54 3.39
N ALA A 4 -16.69 2.07 2.73
CA ALA A 4 -15.91 3.20 3.27
C ALA A 4 -16.67 4.51 3.23
N LEU A 5 -17.50 4.72 2.20
CA LEU A 5 -18.35 5.91 2.09
C LEU A 5 -19.56 5.83 3.03
N GLU A 6 -20.14 4.64 3.21
CA GLU A 6 -21.17 4.39 4.24
C GLU A 6 -20.63 4.67 5.64
N CYS A 7 -19.39 4.28 5.95
CA CYS A 7 -18.73 4.61 7.22
C CYS A 7 -18.55 6.13 7.45
N LEU A 8 -18.61 6.93 6.37
CA LEU A 8 -18.48 8.38 6.38
C LEU A 8 -19.84 9.08 6.18
N ASP A 9 -20.95 8.34 6.21
CA ASP A 9 -22.30 8.84 5.89
C ASP A 9 -22.38 9.58 4.53
N TRP A 10 -21.57 9.14 3.56
CA TRP A 10 -21.50 9.75 2.23
C TRP A 10 -22.13 8.83 1.16
N PRO A 11 -22.89 9.39 0.19
CA PRO A 11 -23.45 8.60 -0.88
C PRO A 11 -22.32 8.14 -1.82
N CYS A 12 -22.39 6.89 -2.25
CA CYS A 12 -21.50 6.38 -3.30
C CYS A 12 -22.06 6.81 -4.67
N PRO A 13 -21.34 7.66 -5.44
CA PRO A 13 -21.76 8.01 -6.80
C PRO A 13 -21.83 6.77 -7.70
N THR A 14 -22.85 6.72 -8.56
CA THR A 14 -22.96 5.64 -9.55
C THR A 14 -21.75 5.63 -10.49
N GLY A 15 -21.18 4.44 -10.72
CA GLY A 15 -20.02 4.26 -11.60
C GLY A 15 -18.66 4.58 -10.95
N LEU A 16 -18.62 4.97 -9.67
CA LEU A 16 -17.37 5.30 -8.99
C LEU A 16 -16.43 4.09 -8.87
N ASP A 17 -16.95 2.91 -8.50
CA ASP A 17 -16.12 1.70 -8.40
C ASP A 17 -15.45 1.36 -9.75
N ASP A 18 -16.19 1.47 -10.86
CA ASP A 18 -15.67 1.22 -12.22
C ASP A 18 -14.60 2.25 -12.61
N ALA A 19 -14.81 3.53 -12.29
CA ALA A 19 -13.84 4.60 -12.54
C ALA A 19 -12.53 4.37 -11.76
N VAL A 20 -12.65 3.99 -10.48
CA VAL A 20 -11.50 3.65 -9.61
C VAL A 20 -10.74 2.46 -10.19
N ASP A 21 -11.42 1.39 -10.61
CA ASP A 21 -10.77 0.20 -11.14
C ASP A 21 -10.06 0.45 -12.48
N SER A 22 -10.67 1.23 -13.36
CA SER A 22 -10.06 1.68 -14.62
C SER A 22 -8.78 2.49 -14.37
N LEU A 23 -8.85 3.51 -13.49
CA LEU A 23 -7.71 4.35 -13.16
C LEU A 23 -6.60 3.57 -12.42
N ARG A 24 -6.97 2.64 -11.53
CA ARG A 24 -6.03 1.73 -10.87
C ARG A 24 -5.31 0.85 -11.86
N THR A 25 -6.00 0.31 -12.86
CA THR A 25 -5.40 -0.51 -13.93
C THR A 25 -4.39 0.30 -14.76
N ASN A 26 -4.73 1.55 -15.06
CA ASN A 26 -3.83 2.47 -15.76
C ASN A 26 -2.60 2.82 -14.90
N ALA A 27 -2.80 3.13 -13.62
CA ALA A 27 -1.73 3.40 -12.68
C ALA A 27 -0.81 2.17 -12.53
N GLN A 28 -1.35 0.96 -12.44
CA GLN A 28 -0.57 -0.28 -12.39
C GLN A 28 0.26 -0.49 -13.67
N SER A 29 -0.28 -0.12 -14.83
CA SER A 29 0.46 -0.17 -16.09
C SER A 29 1.57 0.88 -16.16
N ALA A 30 1.32 2.09 -15.67
CA ALA A 30 2.31 3.17 -15.56
C ALA A 30 3.41 2.84 -14.54
N TYR A 31 3.03 2.15 -13.47
CA TYR A 31 3.93 1.66 -12.44
C TYR A 31 5.01 0.71 -12.99
N ARG A 32 4.66 -0.17 -13.95
CA ARG A 32 5.65 -1.02 -14.64
C ARG A 32 6.69 -0.22 -15.44
N ARG A 33 6.43 1.05 -15.71
CA ARG A 33 7.34 2.00 -16.38
C ARG A 33 8.03 2.94 -15.38
N GLY A 34 7.88 2.71 -14.08
CA GLY A 34 8.49 3.50 -13.00
C GLY A 34 7.70 4.74 -12.57
N VAL A 35 6.48 4.92 -13.06
CA VAL A 35 5.63 6.04 -12.66
C VAL A 35 4.78 5.63 -11.48
N HIS A 36 5.03 6.23 -10.32
CA HIS A 36 4.22 6.02 -9.12
C HIS A 36 3.11 7.07 -9.03
N THR A 37 1.85 6.63 -9.04
CA THR A 37 0.68 7.48 -8.81
C THR A 37 0.17 7.25 -7.39
N PRO A 38 0.06 8.28 -6.53
CA PRO A 38 -0.55 8.13 -5.21
C PRO A 38 -2.01 7.67 -5.28
N TRP A 39 -2.48 6.96 -4.26
CA TRP A 39 -3.85 6.44 -4.23
C TRP A 39 -4.88 7.56 -4.18
N GLU A 40 -4.61 8.62 -3.43
CA GLU A 40 -5.43 9.83 -3.31
C GLU A 40 -5.63 10.51 -4.67
N SER A 41 -4.62 10.48 -5.53
CA SER A 41 -4.71 11.01 -6.90
C SER A 41 -5.60 10.14 -7.80
N ILE A 42 -5.55 8.81 -7.62
CA ILE A 42 -6.42 7.86 -8.32
C ILE A 42 -7.88 8.10 -7.89
N LEU A 43 -8.12 8.23 -6.58
CA LEU A 43 -9.45 8.53 -6.05
C LEU A 43 -9.95 9.88 -6.57
N ALA A 44 -9.17 10.95 -6.44
CA ALA A 44 -9.60 12.27 -6.90
C ALA A 44 -9.98 12.28 -8.39
N ALA A 45 -9.19 11.62 -9.23
CA ALA A 45 -9.49 11.49 -10.65
C ALA A 45 -10.78 10.68 -10.90
N ALA A 46 -11.05 9.63 -10.12
CA ALA A 46 -12.26 8.82 -10.25
C ALA A 46 -13.52 9.63 -9.89
N TRP A 47 -13.47 10.42 -8.82
CA TRP A 47 -14.57 11.30 -8.42
C TRP A 47 -14.87 12.38 -9.47
N LEU A 48 -13.84 12.95 -10.09
CA LEU A 48 -13.99 13.91 -11.17
C LEU A 48 -14.60 13.26 -12.43
N GLN A 49 -14.30 11.99 -12.72
CA GLN A 49 -14.87 11.29 -13.89
C GLN A 49 -16.37 11.04 -13.77
N VAL A 50 -16.89 10.90 -12.56
CA VAL A 50 -18.33 10.67 -12.29
C VAL A 50 -19.09 11.95 -11.96
N ASP A 51 -18.47 13.12 -12.17
CA ASP A 51 -19.03 14.46 -11.91
C ASP A 51 -19.62 14.61 -10.50
N ALA A 52 -18.96 13.97 -9.52
CA ALA A 52 -19.39 14.01 -8.12
C ALA A 52 -18.66 15.12 -7.35
N VAL A 53 -19.31 15.63 -6.31
CA VAL A 53 -18.66 16.54 -5.34
C VAL A 53 -17.50 15.80 -4.70
N LEU A 54 -16.29 16.36 -4.81
CA LEU A 54 -15.07 15.75 -4.34
C LEU A 54 -15.01 15.82 -2.79
N PRO A 55 -15.00 14.66 -2.10
CA PRO A 55 -14.80 14.63 -0.67
C PRO A 55 -13.35 14.93 -0.27
N ASP A 56 -13.08 15.08 1.03
CA ASP A 56 -11.70 15.10 1.52
C ASP A 56 -11.06 13.72 1.27
N MET A 57 -10.21 13.66 0.24
CA MET A 57 -9.56 12.43 -0.20
C MET A 57 -8.64 11.83 0.86
N ALA A 58 -8.04 12.64 1.74
CA ALA A 58 -7.18 12.13 2.79
C ALA A 58 -8.00 11.34 3.81
N VAL A 59 -9.19 11.83 4.15
CA VAL A 59 -10.13 11.13 5.05
C VAL A 59 -10.64 9.84 4.40
N VAL A 60 -11.06 9.90 3.13
CA VAL A 60 -11.54 8.73 2.40
C VAL A 60 -10.45 7.66 2.28
N ALA A 61 -9.22 8.05 1.94
CA ALA A 61 -8.08 7.14 1.83
C ALA A 61 -7.76 6.47 3.18
N GLU A 62 -7.75 7.21 4.29
CA GLU A 62 -7.49 6.63 5.62
C GLU A 62 -8.57 5.60 6.01
N VAL A 63 -9.85 5.89 5.77
CA VAL A 63 -10.94 4.93 6.02
C VAL A 63 -10.77 3.69 5.16
N LEU A 64 -10.49 3.83 3.87
CA LEU A 64 -10.23 2.71 2.97
C LEU A 64 -9.06 1.86 3.46
N TRP A 65 -7.94 2.49 3.84
CA TRP A 65 -6.77 1.77 4.33
C TRP A 65 -7.01 1.06 5.66
N ARG A 66 -7.92 1.56 6.49
CA ARG A 66 -8.35 0.91 7.74
C ARG A 66 -9.27 -0.28 7.49
N MET A 67 -10.16 -0.19 6.49
CA MET A 67 -11.15 -1.23 6.21
C MET A 67 -10.61 -2.38 5.39
N VAL A 68 -9.72 -2.09 4.44
CA VAL A 68 -9.05 -3.13 3.65
C VAL A 68 -7.86 -3.63 4.48
N PRO A 69 -7.79 -4.90 4.90
CA PRO A 69 -6.59 -5.43 5.54
C PRO A 69 -5.42 -5.45 4.54
N ASP A 70 -4.20 -5.34 5.03
CA ASP A 70 -3.01 -5.68 4.22
C ASP A 70 -2.96 -7.20 3.99
N ALA A 71 -2.06 -7.66 3.14
CA ALA A 71 -1.87 -9.10 2.93
C ALA A 71 -1.51 -9.81 4.25
N VAL A 72 -2.07 -11.01 4.44
CA VAL A 72 -1.69 -11.89 5.54
C VAL A 72 -0.31 -12.47 5.24
N ILE A 73 0.62 -12.34 6.18
CA ILE A 73 1.95 -12.93 6.06
C ILE A 73 1.84 -14.43 6.29
N ASP A 74 2.33 -15.21 5.33
CA ASP A 74 2.41 -16.66 5.44
C ASP A 74 3.26 -17.07 6.68
N PRO A 75 2.75 -17.95 7.56
CA PRO A 75 3.47 -18.32 8.78
C PRO A 75 4.85 -18.93 8.55
N ARG A 76 5.05 -19.64 7.43
CA ARG A 76 6.37 -20.22 7.10
C ARG A 76 7.36 -19.12 6.73
N SER A 77 6.91 -18.13 5.97
CA SER A 77 7.69 -16.94 5.62
C SER A 77 8.08 -16.14 6.86
N ALA A 78 7.15 -15.95 7.80
CA ALA A 78 7.44 -15.30 9.08
C ALA A 78 8.51 -16.07 9.89
N GLN A 79 8.39 -17.40 9.97
CA GLN A 79 9.39 -18.23 10.63
C GLN A 79 10.77 -18.11 9.99
N ALA A 80 10.86 -18.13 8.67
CA ALA A 80 12.12 -17.97 7.94
C ALA A 80 12.79 -16.61 8.24
N VAL A 81 12.01 -15.52 8.27
CA VAL A 81 12.53 -14.19 8.64
C VAL A 81 13.10 -14.19 10.06
N ARG A 82 12.40 -14.80 11.02
CA ARG A 82 12.89 -14.89 12.40
C ARG A 82 14.18 -15.71 12.51
N GLU A 83 14.31 -16.80 11.76
CA GLU A 83 15.53 -17.60 11.69
C GLU A 83 16.70 -16.81 11.11
N LEU A 84 16.47 -16.05 10.04
CA LEU A 84 17.48 -15.16 9.47
C LEU A 84 17.94 -14.11 10.50
N ARG A 85 17.01 -13.51 11.25
CA ARG A 85 17.36 -12.55 12.32
C ARG A 85 18.16 -13.22 13.43
N ARG A 86 17.76 -14.41 13.87
CA ARG A 86 18.51 -15.20 14.90
C ARG A 86 19.92 -15.56 14.46
N SER A 87 20.18 -15.68 13.16
CA SER A 87 21.53 -15.90 12.62
C SER A 87 22.44 -14.67 12.68
N GLY A 88 21.97 -13.54 13.21
CA GLY A 88 22.76 -12.30 13.37
C GLY A 88 22.83 -11.44 12.11
N ARG A 89 21.98 -11.70 11.12
CA ARG A 89 21.95 -10.92 9.87
C ARG A 89 21.20 -9.60 10.06
N ARG A 90 21.63 -8.60 9.28
CA ARG A 90 20.85 -7.39 9.07
C ARG A 90 19.79 -7.63 8.01
N LEU A 91 18.57 -7.20 8.27
CA LEU A 91 17.41 -7.42 7.40
C LEU A 91 16.76 -6.09 7.04
N VAL A 92 16.48 -5.90 5.75
CA VAL A 92 15.76 -4.74 5.23
C VAL A 92 14.56 -5.23 4.45
N LEU A 93 13.38 -4.70 4.74
CA LEU A 93 12.19 -4.94 3.93
C LEU A 93 12.06 -3.84 2.88
N ALA A 94 12.31 -4.19 1.62
CA ALA A 94 12.02 -3.32 0.49
C ALA A 94 10.71 -3.76 -0.16
N CYS A 95 9.74 -2.86 -0.24
CA CYS A 95 8.43 -3.19 -0.81
C CYS A 95 7.87 -2.04 -1.61
N ASN A 96 7.43 -2.37 -2.81
CA ASN A 96 6.65 -1.49 -3.63
C ASN A 96 5.20 -1.51 -3.14
N THR A 97 4.72 -0.39 -2.63
CA THR A 97 3.37 -0.24 -2.10
C THR A 97 2.93 1.22 -2.19
N GLN A 98 1.63 1.44 -2.42
CA GLN A 98 0.98 2.75 -2.27
C GLN A 98 0.50 2.99 -0.83
N ARG A 99 0.54 1.96 0.02
CA ARG A 99 0.01 2.00 1.38
C ARG A 99 0.98 2.74 2.32
N PRO A 100 0.49 3.58 3.25
CA PRO A 100 1.34 4.25 4.23
C PRO A 100 2.09 3.27 5.15
N ILE A 101 3.30 3.65 5.60
CA ILE A 101 4.16 2.80 6.44
C ILE A 101 3.49 2.31 7.73
N ALA A 102 2.59 3.10 8.32
CA ALA A 102 1.89 2.76 9.55
C ALA A 102 1.10 1.44 9.43
N HIS A 103 0.54 1.16 8.26
CA HIS A 103 -0.16 -0.10 8.03
C HIS A 103 0.80 -1.28 7.88
N ARG A 104 1.92 -1.10 7.15
CA ARG A 104 2.92 -2.16 7.03
C ARG A 104 3.51 -2.55 8.38
N ARG A 105 3.73 -1.57 9.26
CA ARG A 105 4.14 -1.82 10.66
C ARG A 105 3.11 -2.65 11.42
N ARG A 106 1.81 -2.37 11.27
CA ARG A 106 0.75 -3.17 11.87
C ARG A 106 0.74 -4.62 11.35
N THR A 107 0.88 -4.81 10.03
CA THR A 107 0.97 -6.14 9.42
C THR A 107 2.16 -6.93 9.98
N LEU A 108 3.33 -6.30 10.06
CA LEU A 108 4.53 -6.92 10.63
C LEU A 108 4.37 -7.23 12.11
N ALA A 109 3.77 -6.32 12.89
CA ALA A 109 3.50 -6.54 14.31
C ALA A 109 2.54 -7.73 14.53
N ALA A 110 1.48 -7.82 13.73
CA ALA A 110 0.54 -8.95 13.79
C ALA A 110 1.18 -10.30 13.47
N ALA A 111 2.26 -10.31 12.66
CA ALA A 111 3.07 -11.49 12.38
C ALA A 111 4.27 -11.66 13.32
N GLU A 112 4.39 -10.83 14.38
CA GLU A 112 5.53 -10.80 15.30
C GLU A 112 6.89 -10.60 14.59
N LEU A 113 6.90 -9.74 13.57
CA LEU A 113 8.07 -9.39 12.76
C LEU A 113 8.49 -7.91 12.91
N ALA A 114 7.81 -7.14 13.77
CA ALA A 114 8.06 -5.70 13.92
C ALA A 114 9.53 -5.35 14.16
N ASP A 115 10.23 -6.16 14.97
CA ASP A 115 11.64 -5.93 15.35
C ASP A 115 12.64 -6.79 14.56
N CYS A 116 12.15 -7.50 13.52
CA CYS A 116 13.02 -8.36 12.71
C CYS A 116 13.82 -7.57 11.66
N PHE A 117 13.32 -6.40 11.25
CA PHE A 117 13.92 -5.59 10.20
C PHE A 117 14.62 -4.36 10.78
N ASP A 118 15.85 -4.10 10.34
CA ASP A 118 16.61 -2.90 10.72
C ASP A 118 16.13 -1.66 9.95
N ALA A 119 15.50 -1.85 8.78
CA ALA A 119 14.89 -0.77 8.01
C ALA A 119 13.71 -1.25 7.15
N LEU A 120 12.76 -0.33 6.92
CA LEU A 120 11.65 -0.48 5.97
C LEU A 120 11.83 0.54 4.85
N VAL A 121 11.91 0.07 3.60
CA VAL A 121 12.11 0.87 2.39
C VAL A 121 10.87 0.70 1.53
N LEU A 122 9.94 1.67 1.61
CA LEU A 122 8.64 1.59 0.94
C LEU A 122 8.54 2.63 -0.18
N SER A 123 8.07 2.23 -1.36
CA SER A 123 7.90 3.17 -2.48
C SER A 123 6.91 4.30 -2.17
N SER A 124 5.93 4.07 -1.29
CA SER A 124 4.98 5.08 -0.81
C SER A 124 5.66 6.21 -0.04
N GLU A 125 6.78 5.93 0.63
CA GLU A 125 7.50 6.90 1.44
C GLU A 125 8.62 7.59 0.64
N ILE A 126 9.21 6.88 -0.33
CA ILE A 126 10.39 7.35 -1.08
C ILE A 126 9.99 7.97 -2.43
N GLY A 127 8.80 7.66 -2.93
CA GLY A 127 8.30 8.16 -4.22
C GLY A 127 8.93 7.50 -5.45
N THR A 128 9.71 6.43 -5.28
CA THR A 128 10.37 5.69 -6.35
C THR A 128 10.21 4.17 -6.18
N CYS A 129 10.21 3.44 -7.30
CA CYS A 129 9.95 2.01 -7.34
C CYS A 129 11.25 1.18 -7.32
N VAL A 130 11.27 0.01 -6.66
CA VAL A 130 12.32 -1.02 -6.92
C VAL A 130 12.09 -1.60 -8.32
N PRO A 131 13.11 -1.78 -9.21
CA PRO A 131 14.55 -1.70 -8.97
C PRO A 131 15.21 -0.34 -9.30
N GLN A 132 14.43 0.69 -9.60
CA GLN A 132 14.98 2.03 -9.87
C GLN A 132 15.60 2.65 -8.61
N LEU A 133 15.23 2.13 -7.44
CA LEU A 133 15.97 2.28 -6.19
C LEU A 133 17.37 1.64 -6.32
N SER A 134 18.37 2.49 -6.53
CA SER A 134 19.80 2.12 -6.43
C SER A 134 20.17 1.92 -4.96
N VAL A 135 19.73 0.83 -4.37
CA VAL A 135 20.12 0.43 -3.02
C VAL A 135 20.51 -1.04 -3.11
N ASP A 136 21.74 -1.38 -2.71
CA ASP A 136 22.22 -2.76 -2.60
C ASP A 136 21.44 -3.49 -1.49
N ILE A 137 20.21 -3.90 -1.80
CA ILE A 137 19.32 -4.60 -0.87
C ILE A 137 19.39 -6.09 -1.21
N VAL A 138 20.01 -6.87 -0.31
CA VAL A 138 19.79 -8.32 -0.25
C VAL A 138 18.39 -8.53 0.33
N GLY A 139 17.39 -8.51 -0.55
CA GLY A 139 15.97 -8.54 -0.16
C GLY A 139 15.47 -9.96 0.07
N VAL A 140 14.74 -10.16 1.17
CA VAL A 140 13.76 -11.24 1.28
C VAL A 140 12.46 -10.70 0.70
N ALA A 141 12.10 -11.16 -0.50
CA ALA A 141 10.76 -10.94 -1.04
C ALA A 141 9.78 -11.85 -0.28
N VAL A 142 8.72 -11.25 0.25
CA VAL A 142 7.52 -11.98 0.71
C VAL A 142 6.44 -11.73 -0.33
#